data_AF-A0A816HN37-F1
#
_entry.id   AF-A0A816HN37-F1
#
_cell.length_a   1.000
_cell.length_b   1.000
_cell.length_c   1.000
_cell.angle_alpha   90.00
_cell.angle_beta   90.00
_cell.angle_gamma   90.00
#
_symmetry.space_group_name_H-M   'P 1'
#
loop_
_entity.id
_entity.type
_entity.pdbx_description
1 polymer ?
#
loop_
_entity_poly.entity_id
_entity_poly.type
_entity_poly.pdbx_seq_one_letter_code
_entity_poly.pdbx_strand_id
1 'polypeptide(L)'
;MTSFSSIPWGYLEPINNIYPRGVLTKPSYTIGRHPTECDIILDSKELRQHEYFIHLSSKHFLVECTDNGRSIYFRDVSRNGCYIDGDLIHHSKILLQNSEHVISLALKENRAYRFIRLSGLFDVINLDERYLKANLLGSGSFANVYRAISHVTNTRRAIKIINKDQCERQIGPGFSKYLYREV
;
A
#
# COMPACT_ATOMS: atom_id res chain seq x y z
N MET A 1 27.54 -3.23 8.86
CA MET A 1 26.51 -4.07 8.21
C MET A 1 25.22 -3.87 8.98
N THR A 2 24.31 -3.04 8.46
CA THR A 2 23.03 -2.73 9.10
C THR A 2 22.12 -3.97 9.04
N SER A 3 21.86 -4.57 10.19
CA SER A 3 20.87 -5.64 10.33
C SER A 3 19.50 -5.08 9.99
N PHE A 4 18.90 -5.52 8.88
CA PHE A 4 17.49 -5.25 8.62
C PHE A 4 16.65 -5.89 9.73
N SER A 5 15.77 -5.12 10.35
CA SER A 5 14.82 -5.62 11.35
C SER A 5 13.96 -6.72 10.74
N SER A 6 13.61 -7.76 11.51
CA SER A 6 12.66 -8.82 11.14
C SER A 6 11.21 -8.34 10.89
N ILE A 7 10.97 -7.03 10.95
CA ILE A 7 9.67 -6.39 10.80
C ILE A 7 9.36 -6.24 9.30
N PRO A 8 8.23 -6.76 8.80
CA PRO A 8 7.85 -6.59 7.41
C PRO A 8 7.46 -5.14 7.09
N TRP A 9 7.85 -4.66 5.91
CA TRP A 9 7.45 -3.37 5.36
C TRP A 9 6.20 -3.48 4.46
N GLY A 10 5.77 -4.69 4.14
CA GLY A 10 4.54 -4.90 3.39
C GLY A 10 4.08 -6.36 3.34
N TYR A 11 2.85 -6.53 2.86
CA TYR A 11 2.27 -7.83 2.54
C TYR A 11 1.78 -7.86 1.08
N LEU A 12 1.92 -9.03 0.46
CA LEU A 12 1.11 -9.42 -0.69
C LEU A 12 0.03 -10.36 -0.16
N GLU A 13 -1.12 -9.79 0.18
CA GLU A 13 -2.26 -10.55 0.69
C GLU A 13 -3.03 -11.13 -0.50
N PRO A 14 -3.14 -12.46 -0.63
CA PRO A 14 -3.81 -13.07 -1.76
C PRO A 14 -5.31 -12.77 -1.67
N ILE A 15 -5.92 -12.35 -2.78
CA ILE A 15 -7.37 -12.04 -2.81
C ILE A 15 -8.21 -13.32 -2.79
N ASN A 16 -7.64 -14.42 -3.30
CA ASN A 16 -8.20 -15.75 -3.25
C ASN A 16 -7.11 -16.77 -2.88
N ASN A 17 -7.51 -17.95 -2.41
CA ASN A 17 -6.58 -18.90 -1.80
C ASN A 17 -5.67 -19.63 -2.81
N ILE A 18 -5.75 -19.32 -4.12
CA ILE A 18 -4.87 -19.94 -5.12
C ILE A 18 -3.48 -19.30 -5.13
N TYR A 19 -3.34 -18.04 -4.69
CA TYR A 19 -2.05 -17.36 -4.66
C TYR A 19 -1.35 -17.50 -3.30
N PRO A 20 -0.01 -17.70 -3.28
CA PRO A 20 0.73 -17.75 -2.03
C PRO A 20 0.83 -16.35 -1.41
N ARG A 21 0.64 -16.27 -0.08
CA ARG A 21 0.82 -15.04 0.69
C ARG A 21 2.29 -14.63 0.74
N GLY A 22 2.56 -13.33 0.55
CA GLY A 22 3.91 -12.76 0.65
C GLY A 22 4.09 -11.90 1.90
N VAL A 23 5.12 -12.19 2.71
CA VAL A 23 5.57 -11.34 3.81
C VAL A 23 6.87 -10.65 3.39
N LEU A 24 6.83 -9.32 3.26
CA LEU A 24 7.91 -8.57 2.64
C LEU A 24 8.81 -7.93 3.71
N THR A 25 9.97 -8.55 3.95
CA THR A 25 10.99 -8.13 4.92
C THR A 25 12.33 -7.76 4.27
N LYS A 26 12.65 -8.36 3.10
CA LYS A 26 13.83 -8.03 2.29
C LYS A 26 13.63 -6.74 1.48
N PRO A 27 14.69 -6.01 1.08
CA PRO A 27 14.55 -4.81 0.25
C PRO A 27 13.88 -5.03 -1.12
N SER A 28 13.91 -6.24 -1.67
CA SER A 28 13.32 -6.56 -2.96
C SER A 28 12.80 -8.00 -2.97
N TYR A 29 11.74 -8.22 -3.73
CA TYR A 29 11.15 -9.52 -3.99
C TYR A 29 10.88 -9.68 -5.48
N THR A 30 11.23 -10.84 -6.04
CA THR A 30 10.80 -11.27 -7.37
C THR A 30 9.65 -12.28 -7.25
N ILE A 31 8.57 -12.07 -8.01
CA ILE A 31 7.38 -12.91 -7.99
C ILE A 31 7.17 -13.51 -9.39
N GLY A 32 6.94 -14.81 -9.48
CA GLY A 32 6.75 -15.51 -10.75
C GLY A 32 6.73 -17.03 -10.60
N ARG A 33 6.71 -17.76 -11.73
CA ARG A 33 6.68 -19.23 -11.73
C ARG A 33 8.05 -19.90 -11.51
N HIS A 34 9.16 -19.17 -11.65
CA HIS A 34 10.48 -19.79 -11.62
C HIS A 34 10.87 -20.19 -10.19
N PRO A 35 11.17 -21.48 -9.90
CA PRO A 35 11.31 -21.97 -8.54
C PRO A 35 12.57 -21.46 -7.82
N THR A 36 13.62 -21.10 -8.55
CA THR A 36 14.90 -20.68 -7.95
C THR A 36 15.23 -19.21 -8.17
N GLU A 37 14.48 -18.52 -9.02
CA GLU A 37 14.74 -17.11 -9.35
C GLU A 37 13.68 -16.15 -8.79
N CYS A 38 12.62 -16.68 -8.18
CA CYS A 38 11.57 -15.91 -7.52
C CYS A 38 11.62 -16.13 -6.02
N ASP A 39 11.46 -15.05 -5.25
CA ASP A 39 11.29 -15.11 -3.80
C ASP A 39 9.90 -15.61 -3.40
N ILE A 40 8.88 -15.31 -4.22
CA ILE A 40 7.51 -15.82 -4.05
C ILE A 40 7.14 -16.56 -5.32
N ILE A 41 7.00 -17.89 -5.19
CA ILE A 41 6.81 -18.79 -6.31
C ILE A 41 5.32 -19.02 -6.53
N LEU A 42 4.84 -18.63 -7.71
CA LEU A 42 3.46 -18.81 -8.16
C LEU A 42 3.23 -20.25 -8.64
N ASP A 43 3.26 -21.22 -7.73
CA ASP A 43 3.24 -22.66 -8.06
C ASP A 43 2.44 -23.51 -7.04
N SER A 44 1.42 -22.92 -6.40
CA SER A 44 0.49 -23.70 -5.58
C SER A 44 -0.23 -24.75 -6.45
N LYS A 45 -0.71 -25.83 -5.81
CA LYS A 45 -1.44 -26.89 -6.52
C LYS A 45 -2.71 -26.34 -7.16
N GLU A 46 -3.41 -25.48 -6.44
CA GLU A 46 -4.65 -24.83 -6.84
C GLU A 46 -4.40 -23.89 -8.02
N LEU A 47 -3.32 -23.10 -7.98
CA LEU A 47 -2.98 -22.19 -9.07
C LEU A 47 -2.61 -22.95 -10.33
N ARG A 48 -1.82 -24.03 -10.25
CA ARG A 48 -1.45 -24.86 -11.41
C ARG A 48 -2.65 -25.41 -12.19
N GLN A 49 -3.76 -25.63 -11.50
CA GLN A 49 -5.02 -26.13 -12.09
C GLN A 49 -5.93 -25.01 -12.58
N HIS A 50 -5.63 -23.75 -12.23
CA HIS A 50 -6.43 -22.59 -12.60
C HIS A 50 -6.09 -22.12 -14.02
N GLU A 51 -7.11 -21.63 -14.74
CA GLU A 51 -6.96 -21.10 -16.11
C GLU A 51 -5.93 -19.96 -16.24
N TYR A 52 -5.62 -19.26 -15.15
CA TYR A 52 -4.71 -18.12 -15.16
C TYR A 52 -3.24 -18.54 -15.19
N PHE A 53 -2.91 -19.78 -14.81
CA PHE A 53 -1.52 -20.22 -14.65
C PHE A 53 -0.71 -20.15 -15.94
N ILE A 54 -1.32 -20.52 -17.06
CA ILE A 54 -0.67 -20.51 -18.39
C ILE A 54 -0.26 -19.09 -18.82
N HIS A 55 -0.92 -18.07 -18.28
CA HIS A 55 -0.66 -16.67 -18.61
C HIS A 55 0.43 -16.05 -17.73
N LEU A 56 0.89 -16.75 -16.69
CA LEU A 56 1.92 -16.23 -15.79
C LEU A 56 3.32 -16.38 -16.39
N SER A 57 4.18 -15.38 -16.24
CA SER A 57 5.59 -15.45 -16.64
C SER A 57 6.49 -16.09 -15.59
N SER A 58 7.66 -16.60 -16.01
CA SER A 58 8.68 -17.19 -15.14
C SER A 58 9.13 -16.20 -14.06
N LYS A 59 9.40 -14.96 -14.47
CA LYS A 59 9.42 -13.77 -13.59
C LYS A 59 8.28 -12.87 -14.05
N HIS A 60 7.41 -12.50 -13.14
CA HIS A 60 6.19 -11.77 -13.47
C HIS A 60 6.32 -10.30 -13.07
N PHE A 61 6.64 -10.04 -11.81
CA PHE A 61 6.88 -8.67 -11.33
C PHE A 61 7.89 -8.66 -10.19
N LEU A 62 8.39 -7.45 -9.89
CA LEU A 62 9.24 -7.18 -8.75
C LEU A 62 8.57 -6.13 -7.87
N VAL A 63 8.77 -6.24 -6.56
CA VAL A 63 8.45 -5.18 -5.60
C VAL A 63 9.71 -4.83 -4.84
N GLU A 64 10.07 -3.55 -4.88
CA GLU A 64 11.31 -3.02 -4.31
C GLU A 64 10.96 -1.95 -3.27
N CYS A 65 11.51 -2.08 -2.07
CA CYS A 65 11.42 -1.10 -1.00
C CYS A 65 12.77 -0.38 -0.89
N THR A 66 12.78 0.93 -1.15
CA THR A 66 13.97 1.78 -1.02
C THR A 66 13.80 2.81 0.09
N ASP A 67 14.87 3.57 0.36
CA ASP A 67 14.84 4.73 1.27
C ASP A 67 14.31 4.37 2.66
N ASN A 68 14.73 3.22 3.19
CA ASN A 68 14.31 2.67 4.49
C ASN A 68 12.79 2.50 4.65
N GLY A 69 12.06 2.12 3.59
CA GLY A 69 10.60 1.92 3.67
C GLY A 69 9.77 3.08 3.14
N ARG A 70 10.40 4.15 2.66
CA ARG A 70 9.69 5.34 2.15
C ARG A 70 9.11 5.12 0.77
N SER A 71 9.88 4.53 -0.14
CA SER A 71 9.49 4.39 -1.53
C SER A 71 9.31 2.92 -1.85
N ILE A 72 8.14 2.56 -2.37
CA ILE A 72 7.84 1.19 -2.79
C ILE A 72 7.58 1.21 -4.28
N TYR A 73 8.43 0.53 -5.03
CA TYR A 73 8.32 0.43 -6.47
C TYR A 73 7.77 -0.93 -6.88
N PHE A 74 6.86 -0.89 -7.84
CA PHE A 74 6.39 -2.06 -8.56
C PHE A 74 6.99 -2.04 -9.96
N ARG A 75 7.52 -3.17 -10.42
CA ARG A 75 8.04 -3.32 -11.79
C ARG A 75 7.42 -4.53 -12.46
N ASP A 76 6.72 -4.31 -13.57
CA ASP A 76 6.28 -5.39 -14.44
C ASP A 76 7.42 -5.86 -15.34
N VAL A 77 7.67 -7.17 -15.34
CA VAL A 77 8.62 -7.84 -16.25
C VAL A 77 7.97 -9.01 -16.98
N SER A 78 6.65 -9.13 -16.87
CA SER A 78 5.87 -10.22 -17.45
C SER A 78 5.62 -10.02 -18.94
N ARG A 79 5.31 -11.12 -19.63
CA ARG A 79 4.93 -11.11 -21.05
C ARG A 79 3.54 -10.53 -21.29
N ASN A 80 2.61 -10.73 -20.36
CA ASN A 80 1.18 -10.42 -20.55
C ASN A 80 0.73 -9.19 -19.77
N GLY A 81 1.62 -8.56 -19.00
CA GLY A 81 1.33 -7.36 -18.24
C GLY A 81 0.84 -7.61 -16.81
N CYS A 82 1.00 -6.56 -16.00
CA CYS A 82 0.37 -6.44 -14.69
C CYS A 82 -0.59 -5.26 -14.68
N TYR A 83 -1.63 -5.35 -13.86
CA TYR A 83 -2.56 -4.25 -13.64
C TYR A 83 -2.50 -3.81 -12.17
N ILE A 84 -2.38 -2.51 -11.94
CA ILE A 84 -2.44 -1.91 -10.60
C ILE A 84 -3.71 -1.08 -10.53
N ASP A 85 -4.61 -1.45 -9.61
CA ASP A 85 -5.95 -0.87 -9.45
C ASP A 85 -6.78 -0.84 -10.76
N GLY A 86 -6.47 -1.75 -11.69
CA GLY A 86 -7.16 -1.89 -12.97
C GLY A 86 -6.47 -1.21 -14.16
N ASP A 87 -5.39 -0.46 -13.94
CA ASP A 87 -4.59 0.19 -14.97
C ASP A 87 -3.40 -0.70 -15.38
N LEU A 88 -3.17 -0.84 -16.69
CA LEU A 88 -2.08 -1.67 -17.23
C LEU A 88 -0.73 -0.98 -17.05
N ILE A 89 0.23 -1.66 -16.40
CA ILE A 89 1.57 -1.17 -16.05
C ILE A 89 2.65 -1.91 -16.86
N HIS A 90 2.36 -2.24 -18.12
CA HIS A 90 3.16 -3.19 -18.90
C HIS A 90 4.62 -2.76 -19.09
N HIS A 91 5.57 -3.63 -18.75
CA HIS A 91 7.02 -3.39 -18.87
C HIS A 91 7.51 -2.07 -18.27
N SER A 92 6.85 -1.61 -17.21
CA SER A 92 7.15 -0.33 -16.58
C SER A 92 7.45 -0.49 -15.09
N LYS A 93 8.12 0.52 -14.55
CA LYS A 93 8.39 0.67 -13.11
C LYS A 93 7.59 1.87 -12.62
N ILE A 94 6.76 1.67 -11.59
CA ILE A 94 5.95 2.72 -10.98
C ILE A 94 6.18 2.77 -9.48
N LEU A 95 5.91 3.94 -8.90
CA LEU A 95 5.87 4.15 -7.45
C LEU A 95 4.45 3.83 -6.94
N LEU A 96 4.34 2.93 -5.95
CA LEU A 96 3.10 2.65 -5.24
C LEU A 96 2.87 3.74 -4.19
N GLN A 97 2.07 4.75 -4.55
CA GLN A 97 1.85 5.94 -3.72
C GLN A 97 0.90 5.68 -2.54
N ASN A 98 -0.01 4.72 -2.66
CA ASN A 98 -1.00 4.43 -1.62
C ASN A 98 -0.54 3.29 -0.72
N SER A 99 -1.17 3.21 0.47
CA SER A 99 -0.90 2.13 1.41
C SER A 99 -1.41 0.77 0.92
N GLU A 100 -2.34 0.75 -0.04
CA GLU A 100 -2.96 -0.46 -0.54
C GLU A 100 -3.19 -0.34 -2.04
N HIS A 101 -2.95 -1.43 -2.77
CA HIS A 101 -3.18 -1.53 -4.21
C HIS A 101 -3.66 -2.93 -4.56
N VAL A 102 -4.60 -3.06 -5.49
CA VAL A 102 -5.00 -4.33 -6.08
C VAL A 102 -4.08 -4.63 -7.26
N ILE A 103 -3.45 -5.81 -7.26
CA ILE A 103 -2.56 -6.28 -8.31
C ILE A 103 -3.26 -7.40 -9.06
N SER A 104 -3.43 -7.23 -10.37
CA SER A 104 -3.92 -8.29 -11.26
C SER A 104 -2.82 -8.73 -12.22
N LEU A 105 -2.75 -10.04 -12.52
CA LEU A 105 -1.63 -10.65 -13.24
C LEU A 105 -2.09 -11.19 -14.59
N ALA A 106 -1.42 -10.79 -15.67
CA ALA A 106 -1.68 -11.13 -17.07
C ALA A 106 -3.06 -10.73 -17.64
N LEU A 107 -4.12 -10.82 -16.84
CA LEU A 107 -5.48 -10.43 -17.17
C LEU A 107 -5.99 -9.49 -16.08
N LYS A 108 -6.79 -8.49 -16.47
CA LYS A 108 -7.30 -7.47 -15.54
C LYS A 108 -8.24 -8.09 -14.48
N GLU A 109 -8.91 -9.17 -14.84
CA GLU A 109 -9.85 -9.93 -14.02
C GLU A 109 -9.14 -10.84 -13.02
N ASN A 110 -7.89 -11.21 -13.31
CA ASN A 110 -7.08 -12.06 -12.46
C ASN A 110 -6.47 -11.28 -11.29
N ARG A 111 -7.33 -10.83 -10.38
CA ARG A 111 -6.98 -10.08 -9.17
C ARG A 111 -6.26 -11.00 -8.18
N ALA A 112 -4.94 -11.08 -8.29
CA ALA A 112 -4.14 -12.01 -7.50
C ALA A 112 -3.89 -11.52 -6.07
N TYR A 113 -3.51 -10.25 -5.93
CA TYR A 113 -3.05 -9.71 -4.65
C TYR A 113 -3.70 -8.38 -4.30
N ARG A 114 -3.85 -8.15 -3.00
CA ARG A 114 -3.87 -6.83 -2.40
C ARG A 114 -2.50 -6.58 -1.80
N PHE A 115 -1.74 -5.68 -2.39
CA PHE A 115 -0.56 -5.14 -1.73
C PHE A 115 -1.00 -4.27 -0.56
N ILE A 116 -0.36 -4.45 0.59
CA ILE A 116 -0.58 -3.65 1.80
C ILE A 116 0.79 -3.20 2.29
N ARG A 117 1.06 -1.91 2.22
CA ARG A 117 2.22 -1.27 2.85
C ARG A 117 2.02 -1.28 4.36
N LEU A 118 2.94 -1.94 5.06
CA LEU A 118 3.01 -1.85 6.52
C LEU A 118 3.85 -0.63 6.83
N SER A 119 3.16 0.42 7.24
CA SER A 119 3.79 1.68 7.60
C SER A 119 4.79 1.49 8.72
N GLY A 120 6.07 1.49 8.35
CA GLY A 120 7.17 1.96 9.20
C GLY A 120 7.55 3.38 8.81
N LEU A 121 7.09 4.37 9.60
CA LEU A 121 7.80 5.61 9.96
C LEU A 121 7.80 6.90 9.10
N PHE A 122 7.27 7.01 7.88
CA PHE A 122 7.58 8.25 7.10
C PHE A 122 6.46 9.10 6.48
N ASP A 123 5.23 8.60 6.34
CA ASP A 123 4.07 9.46 5.98
C ASP A 123 3.00 9.52 7.06
N VAL A 124 3.23 8.81 8.17
CA VAL A 124 2.34 8.79 9.32
C VAL A 124 2.87 9.76 10.36
N ILE A 125 2.34 10.97 10.32
CA ILE A 125 2.49 11.86 11.48
C ILE A 125 1.61 11.24 12.57
N ASN A 126 2.20 10.89 13.71
CA ASN A 126 1.43 10.67 14.93
C ASN A 126 0.64 11.95 15.16
N LEU A 127 -0.65 11.93 14.85
CA LEU A 127 -1.55 13.03 15.17
C LEU A 127 -1.57 13.23 16.69
N ASP A 128 -1.52 12.10 17.41
CA ASP A 128 -1.40 11.96 18.86
C ASP A 128 -1.18 10.46 19.20
N GLU A 129 -1.04 10.12 20.48
CA GLU A 129 -0.88 8.75 21.01
C GLU A 129 -1.99 7.76 20.60
N ARG A 130 -3.12 8.25 20.07
CA ARG A 130 -4.34 7.45 19.82
C ARG A 130 -4.60 7.10 18.35
N TYR A 131 -4.00 7.84 17.41
CA TYR A 131 -4.29 7.67 15.98
C TYR A 131 -3.08 7.88 15.06
N LEU A 132 -2.94 6.95 14.11
CA LEU A 132 -2.03 7.01 12.97
C LEU A 132 -2.69 7.77 11.82
N LYS A 133 -2.15 8.93 11.41
CA LYS A 133 -2.57 9.65 10.20
C LYS A 133 -2.11 8.92 8.95
N ALA A 134 -3.00 8.65 8.01
CA ALA A 134 -2.67 8.05 6.70
C ALA A 134 -2.92 9.07 5.58
N ASN A 135 -3.82 8.75 4.64
CA ASN A 135 -4.00 9.49 3.39
C ASN A 135 -4.97 10.67 3.54
N LEU A 136 -4.82 11.72 2.72
CA LEU A 136 -5.82 12.77 2.56
C LEU A 136 -7.08 12.17 1.89
N LEU A 137 -8.24 12.36 2.50
CA LEU A 137 -9.56 11.97 1.98
C LEU A 137 -10.30 13.13 1.31
N GLY A 138 -10.02 14.36 1.73
CA GLY A 138 -10.64 15.54 1.13
C GLY A 138 -10.10 16.84 1.70
N SER A 139 -10.23 17.91 0.93
CA SER A 139 -9.80 19.26 1.31
C SER A 139 -10.96 20.22 1.13
N GLY A 140 -11.11 21.12 2.09
CA GLY A 140 -12.05 22.24 2.03
C GLY A 140 -11.37 23.53 2.45
N SER A 141 -12.10 24.64 2.35
CA SER A 141 -11.56 25.99 2.58
C SER A 141 -10.96 26.20 3.97
N PHE A 142 -11.32 25.39 4.96
CA PHE A 142 -10.88 25.56 6.35
C PHE A 142 -10.16 24.33 6.92
N ALA A 143 -10.19 23.20 6.21
CA ALA A 143 -9.78 21.93 6.80
C ALA A 143 -9.42 20.88 5.76
N ASN A 144 -8.55 19.97 6.17
CA ASN A 144 -8.22 18.76 5.44
C ASN A 144 -8.72 17.54 6.24
N VAL A 145 -9.39 16.61 5.56
CA VAL A 145 -9.84 15.34 6.13
C VAL A 145 -8.85 14.26 5.73
N TYR A 146 -8.37 13.49 6.70
CA TYR A 146 -7.45 12.38 6.49
C TYR A 146 -8.06 11.08 6.97
N ARG A 147 -7.65 9.97 6.36
CA ARG A 147 -7.86 8.64 6.90
C ARG A 147 -6.93 8.46 8.08
N ALA A 148 -7.42 7.84 9.14
CA ALA A 148 -6.63 7.48 10.30
C ALA A 148 -6.95 6.06 10.78
N ILE A 149 -6.01 5.48 11.53
CA ILE A 149 -6.16 4.16 12.16
C ILE A 149 -5.98 4.33 13.66
N SER A 150 -6.96 3.85 14.43
CA SER A 150 -6.87 3.85 15.90
C SER A 150 -5.79 2.86 16.38
N HIS A 151 -4.88 3.31 17.24
CA HIS A 151 -3.87 2.43 17.85
C HIS A 151 -4.48 1.34 18.74
N VAL A 152 -5.59 1.64 19.41
CA VAL A 152 -6.23 0.73 20.37
C VAL A 152 -7.11 -0.30 19.67
N THR A 153 -7.91 0.14 18.71
CA THR A 153 -8.96 -0.71 18.11
C THR A 153 -8.61 -1.22 16.71
N ASN A 154 -7.53 -0.71 16.11
CA ASN A 154 -7.17 -0.96 14.71
C ASN A 154 -8.30 -0.64 13.71
N THR A 155 -9.23 0.24 14.09
CA THR A 155 -10.36 0.65 13.23
C THR A 155 -10.00 1.88 12.41
N ARG A 156 -10.50 1.92 11.17
CA ARG A 156 -10.36 3.06 10.26
C ARG A 156 -11.32 4.18 10.67
N ARG A 157 -10.81 5.41 10.70
CA ARG A 157 -11.56 6.64 11.02
C ARG A 157 -11.21 7.74 10.02
N ALA A 158 -12.05 8.78 9.96
CA ALA A 158 -11.72 10.03 9.29
C ALA A 158 -11.38 11.08 10.34
N ILE A 159 -10.27 11.81 10.18
CA ILE A 159 -9.85 12.90 11.06
C ILE A 159 -9.81 14.19 10.25
N LYS A 160 -10.57 15.18 10.69
CA LYS A 160 -10.60 16.52 10.10
C LYS A 160 -9.62 17.42 10.86
N ILE A 161 -8.59 17.90 10.17
CA ILE A 161 -7.61 18.85 10.68
C ILE A 161 -8.01 20.24 10.20
N ILE A 162 -8.33 21.14 11.14
CA ILE A 162 -8.77 22.51 10.87
C ILE A 162 -7.58 23.46 10.97
N ASN A 163 -7.41 24.35 9.99
CA ASN A 163 -6.40 25.40 10.03
C ASN A 163 -6.94 26.61 10.83
N LYS A 164 -6.48 26.75 12.08
CA LYS A 164 -6.96 27.80 12.99
C LYS A 164 -6.64 29.20 12.44
N ASP A 165 -5.43 29.45 11.96
CA ASP A 165 -5.01 30.76 11.43
C ASP A 165 -5.83 31.18 10.20
N GLN A 166 -6.22 30.21 9.37
CA GLN A 166 -7.10 30.47 8.24
C GLN A 166 -8.53 30.80 8.69
N CYS A 167 -9.04 30.12 9.71
CA CYS A 167 -10.35 30.44 10.28
C CYS A 167 -10.35 31.83 10.92
N GLU A 168 -9.31 32.19 11.66
CA GLU A 168 -9.15 33.52 12.27
C GLU A 168 -9.16 34.63 11.20
N ARG A 169 -8.44 34.42 10.08
CA ARG A 169 -8.39 35.40 8.98
C ARG A 169 -9.71 35.57 8.22
N GLN A 170 -10.47 34.50 8.04
CA GLN A 170 -11.67 34.52 7.17
C GLN A 170 -12.98 34.73 7.93
N ILE A 171 -13.07 34.24 9.17
CA ILE A 171 -14.29 34.30 9.99
C ILE A 171 -14.19 35.43 11.01
N GLY A 172 -12.99 35.68 11.54
CA GLY A 172 -12.71 36.80 12.44
C GLY A 172 -11.98 36.38 13.73
N PRO A 173 -11.39 37.38 14.43
CA PRO A 173 -10.57 37.17 15.60
C PRO A 173 -11.33 36.48 16.74
N GLY A 174 -10.72 35.45 17.32
CA GLY A 174 -11.23 34.67 18.44
C GLY A 174 -12.15 33.52 18.04
N PHE A 175 -12.25 33.16 16.76
CA PHE A 175 -13.03 31.99 16.34
C PHE A 175 -12.43 30.67 16.86
N SER A 176 -11.10 30.58 16.92
CA SER A 176 -10.38 29.37 17.34
C SER A 176 -10.68 28.92 18.77
N LYS A 177 -11.22 29.82 19.62
CA LYS A 177 -11.65 29.49 21.00
C LYS A 177 -12.86 28.54 21.02
N TYR A 178 -13.64 28.49 19.95
CA TYR A 178 -14.77 27.56 19.80
C TYR A 178 -14.36 26.22 19.15
N LEU A 179 -13.10 26.11 18.71
CA LEU A 179 -12.56 24.89 18.11
C LEU A 179 -11.88 24.05 19.19
N TYR A 180 -12.65 23.13 19.74
CA TYR A 180 -12.15 22.11 20.65
C TYR A 180 -11.80 20.83 19.89
N ARG A 181 -10.84 20.10 20.42
CA ARG A 181 -10.51 18.77 19.92
C ARG A 181 -11.54 17.79 20.43
N GLU A 182 -12.30 17.16 19.53
CA GLU A 182 -13.09 15.99 19.90
C GLU A 182 -12.15 14.82 20.22
N VAL A 183 -12.41 14.17 21.36
CA VAL A 183 -11.62 13.07 21.93
C VAL A 183 -12.10 11.75 21.33
#